data_AF-D4F541-F1
#
_entry.id   AF-D4F541-F1
#
_cell.length_a   1.000
_cell.length_b   1.000
_cell.length_c   1.000
_cell.angle_alpha   90.00
_cell.angle_beta   90.00
_cell.angle_gamma   90.00
#
_symmetry.space_group_name_H-M   'P 1'
#
loop_
_entity.id
_entity.type
_entity.pdbx_description
1 polymer ?
#
loop_
_entity_poly.entity_id
_entity_poly.type
_entity_poly.pdbx_seq_one_letter_code
_entity_poly.pdbx_strand_id
1 'polypeptide(L)' 'MAALHCKRAEELAGRGLNRRALTELAKAAVYADAYQINDVVARRNELSLRVRGTQRISGDPRMDYDNCVGGVL' A
#
# COMPACT_ATOMS: atom_id res chain seq x y z
N MET A 1 -13.06 14.30 -2.37
CA MET A 1 -11.89 13.99 -3.21
C MET A 1 -11.21 12.67 -2.82
N ALA A 2 -10.99 12.39 -1.52
CA ALA A 2 -10.42 11.11 -1.06
C ALA A 2 -11.16 9.87 -1.58
N ALA A 3 -12.49 9.82 -1.43
CA ALA A 3 -13.31 8.68 -1.88
C ALA A 3 -13.16 8.36 -3.38
N LEU A 4 -13.00 9.37 -4.22
CA LEU A 4 -12.77 9.19 -5.66
C LEU A 4 -11.43 8.48 -5.93
N HIS A 5 -10.38 8.89 -5.23
CA HIS A 5 -9.06 8.28 -5.33
C HIS A 5 -9.06 6.84 -4.77
N CYS A 6 -9.80 6.57 -3.69
CA CYS A 6 -9.99 5.21 -3.18
C CYS A 6 -10.67 4.30 -4.21
N LYS A 7 -11.76 4.75 -4.84
CA LYS A 7 -12.46 3.97 -5.87
C LYS A 7 -11.56 3.67 -7.07
N ARG A 8 -10.81 4.67 -7.55
CA ARG A 8 -9.83 4.48 -8.62
C ARG A 8 -8.72 3.50 -8.23
N ALA A 9 -8.26 3.54 -6.98
CA ALA A 9 -7.28 2.59 -6.49
C ALA A 9 -7.81 1.15 -6.50
N GLU A 10 -9.06 0.93 -6.09
CA GLU A 10 -9.71 -0.39 -6.14
C GLU A 10 -9.84 -0.90 -7.57
N GLU A 11 -10.27 -0.06 -8.51
CA GLU A 11 -10.36 -0.41 -9.93
C GLU A 11 -8.99 -0.79 -10.52
N LEU A 12 -7.93 -0.07 -10.17
CA LEU A 12 -6.56 -0.36 -10.60
C LEU A 12 -6.02 -1.65 -9.98
N ALA A 13 -6.30 -1.88 -8.69
CA ALA A 13 -5.91 -3.10 -7.99
C ALA A 13 -6.61 -4.33 -8.57
N GLY A 14 -7.90 -4.23 -8.90
CA GLY A 14 -8.66 -5.29 -9.57
C GLY A 14 -8.11 -5.66 -10.96
N ARG A 15 -7.40 -4.73 -11.61
CA ARG A 15 -6.68 -4.95 -12.88
C ARG A 15 -5.23 -5.42 -12.69
N GLY A 16 -4.78 -5.66 -11.45
CA GLY A 16 -3.40 -6.02 -11.13
C GLY A 16 -2.40 -4.86 -11.22
N LEU A 17 -2.85 -3.62 -11.44
CA LEU A 17 -2.00 -2.43 -11.56
C LEU A 17 -1.65 -1.85 -10.18
N ASN A 18 -1.11 -2.70 -9.30
CA ASN A 18 -1.00 -2.41 -7.88
C ASN A 18 -0.13 -1.19 -7.55
N ARG A 19 0.93 -0.93 -8.32
CA ARG A 19 1.76 0.27 -8.13
C ARG A 19 0.99 1.56 -8.39
N ARG A 20 0.11 1.57 -9.40
CA ARG A 20 -0.74 2.73 -9.70
C ARG A 20 -1.84 2.89 -8.64
N ALA A 21 -2.41 1.77 -8.18
CA ALA A 21 -3.37 1.78 -7.07
C ALA A 21 -2.77 2.35 -5.78
N LEU A 22 -1.51 2.01 -5.44
CA LEU A 22 -0.80 2.61 -4.29
C LEU A 22 -0.61 4.13 -4.45
N THR A 23 -0.29 4.61 -5.65
CA THR A 23 -0.19 6.05 -5.93
C THR A 23 -1.54 6.74 -5.74
N GLU A 24 -2.64 6.12 -6.16
CA GLU A 24 -3.98 6.69 -5.94
C GLU A 24 -4.37 6.69 -4.46
N LEU A 25 -4.01 5.66 -3.68
CA LEU A 25 -4.21 5.69 -2.22
C LEU A 25 -3.37 6.76 -1.52
N ALA A 26 -2.15 7.03 -2.00
CA ALA A 26 -1.34 8.13 -1.50
C ALA A 26 -2.01 9.50 -1.75
N LYS A 27 -2.61 9.70 -2.94
CA LYS A 27 -3.42 10.89 -3.23
C LYS A 27 -4.67 10.95 -2.37
N ALA A 28 -5.34 9.81 -2.12
CA ALA A 28 -6.49 9.76 -1.24
C ALA A 28 -6.14 10.26 0.17
N ALA A 29 -4.96 9.91 0.69
CA ALA A 29 -4.50 10.34 2.01
C ALA A 29 -4.30 11.86 2.10
N VAL A 30 -3.88 12.51 1.01
CA VAL A 30 -3.73 13.98 0.95
C VAL A 30 -5.08 14.69 1.09
N TYR A 31 -6.18 14.06 0.64
CA TYR A 31 -7.52 14.64 0.67
C TYR A 31 -8.42 14.07 1.77
N ALA A 32 -7.92 13.15 2.59
CA ALA A 32 -8.69 12.48 3.63
C ALA A 32 -8.87 13.41 4.83
N ASP A 33 -10.06 13.40 5.41
CA ASP A 33 -10.28 14.00 6.73
C ASP A 33 -9.76 13.07 7.85
N ALA A 34 -9.79 13.57 9.10
CA ALA A 34 -9.29 12.83 10.26
C ALA A 34 -10.05 11.51 10.52
N TYR A 35 -11.30 11.40 10.08
CA TYR A 35 -12.09 10.18 10.24
C TYR A 35 -11.76 9.15 9.15
N GLN A 36 -11.34 9.61 7.96
CA GLN A 36 -11.02 8.77 6.80
C GLN A 36 -9.56 8.32 6.72
N ILE A 37 -8.63 9.06 7.34
CA ILE A 37 -7.19 8.82 7.14
C ILE A 37 -6.77 7.41 7.58
N ASN A 38 -7.35 6.89 8.66
CA ASN A 38 -7.03 5.56 9.17
C ASN A 38 -7.40 4.47 8.17
N ASP A 39 -8.59 4.55 7.57
CA ASP A 39 -9.07 3.59 6.57
C ASP A 39 -8.22 3.64 5.29
N VAL A 40 -7.84 4.84 4.84
CA VAL A 40 -6.97 5.02 3.68
C VAL A 40 -5.59 4.41 3.92
N VAL A 41 -5.01 4.64 5.10
CA VAL A 41 -3.70 4.08 5.48
C VAL A 41 -3.78 2.56 5.62
N ALA A 42 -4.83 2.01 6.24
CA ALA A 42 -5.03 0.58 6.38
C ALA A 42 -5.08 -0.12 5.01
N ARG A 43 -5.90 0.41 4.08
CA ARG A 43 -6.00 -0.10 2.70
C ARG A 43 -4.68 0.00 1.94
N ARG A 44 -3.93 1.09 2.10
CA ARG A 44 -2.60 1.26 1.50
C ARG A 44 -1.63 0.20 2.01
N ASN A 45 -1.64 -0.06 3.31
CA ASN A 45 -0.76 -1.04 3.93
C ASN A 45 -1.10 -2.45 3.47
N GLU A 46 -2.39 -2.82 3.43
CA GLU A 46 -2.84 -4.10 2.91
C GLU A 46 -2.41 -4.32 1.46
N LEU A 47 -2.63 -3.32 0.59
CA LEU A 47 -2.20 -3.42 -0.81
C LEU A 47 -0.69 -3.51 -0.94
N SER A 48 0.07 -2.76 -0.13
CA SER A 48 1.53 -2.83 -0.09
C SER A 48 2.02 -4.23 0.32
N LEU A 49 1.39 -4.84 1.32
CA LEU A 49 1.66 -6.21 1.74
C LEU A 49 1.37 -7.22 0.63
N ARG A 50 0.23 -7.08 -0.07
CA ARG A 50 -0.09 -7.94 -1.23
C ARG A 50 0.98 -7.81 -2.30
N VAL A 51 1.38 -6.58 -2.66
CA VAL A 51 2.45 -6.33 -3.64
C VAL A 51 3.76 -6.99 -3.22
N ARG A 52 4.19 -6.78 -1.97
CA ARG A 52 5.42 -7.39 -1.43
C ARG A 52 5.34 -8.91 -1.39
N GLY A 53 4.22 -9.47 -0.94
CA GLY A 53 3.96 -10.91 -0.92
C GLY A 53 4.02 -11.53 -2.31
N THR A 54 3.48 -10.84 -3.33
CA THR A 54 3.57 -11.26 -4.74
C THR A 54 4.94 -11.00 -5.40
N GLN A 55 5.72 -10.03 -4.91
CA GLN A 55 7.03 -9.66 -5.45
C GLN A 55 8.20 -10.27 -4.67
N ARG A 56 7.97 -11.14 -3.68
CA ARG A 56 9.00 -12.00 -3.08
C ARG A 56 9.47 -13.03 -4.12
N ILE A 57 10.15 -12.55 -5.15
CA ILE A 57 11.10 -13.33 -5.92
C ILE A 57 12.27 -13.56 -4.96
N SER A 58 12.63 -14.83 -4.75
CA SER A 58 13.81 -15.24 -3.98
C SER A 58 15.01 -14.38 -4.37
N GLY A 59 15.48 -13.51 -3.46
CA GLY A 59 16.67 -12.69 -3.65
C GLY A 59 16.47 -11.20 -3.99
N ASP A 60 15.24 -10.66 -4.05
CA ASP A 60 15.03 -9.20 -4.21
C ASP A 60 15.20 -8.47 -2.86
N PRO A 61 16.24 -7.63 -2.68
CA PRO A 61 16.63 -7.04 -1.39
C PRO A 61 15.77 -5.83 -1.01
N ARG A 62 14.45 -5.88 -1.24
CA ARG A 62 13.55 -4.83 -0.76
C ARG A 62 13.26 -5.03 0.73
N MET A 63 14.01 -4.30 1.56
CA MET A 63 13.82 -4.04 3.01
C MET A 63 12.79 -4.98 3.65
N ASP A 64 13.28 -6.15 4.03
CA ASP A 64 12.59 -7.08 4.90
C ASP A 64 12.54 -6.44 6.29
N TYR A 65 11.42 -5.77 6.61
CA TYR A 65 11.31 -5.03 7.87
C TYR A 65 11.50 -5.92 9.10
N ASP A 66 11.21 -7.22 8.97
CA ASP A 66 11.47 -8.23 10.01
C ASP A 66 12.98 -8.44 10.25
N ASN A 67 13.84 -8.19 9.25
CA ASN A 67 15.30 -8.22 9.34
C ASN A 67 15.94 -6.84 9.55
N CYS A 68 15.18 -5.74 9.47
CA CYS A 68 15.71 -4.37 9.64
C CYS A 68 15.68 -3.87 11.08
N VAL A 69 14.95 -4.54 11.97
CA VAL A 69 15.15 -4.36 13.41
C VAL A 69 16.16 -5.42 13.81
N GLY A 70 17.42 -4.99 14.01
CA GLY A 70 18.54 -5.88 14.33
C GLY A 70 18.12 -6.97 15.30
N GLY A 71 18.10 -8.20 14.79
CA GLY A 71 17.90 -9.39 15.60
C GLY A 71 18.92 -9.35 16.72
N VAL A 72 18.40 -9.32 17.94
CA VAL A 72 19.16 -9.39 19.18
C VAL A 72 20.04 -10.64 19.14
N LEU A 73 21.35 -10.43 19.15
CA LEU A 73 22.32 -11.33 19.76
C LEU A 73 23.20 -10.48 20.68
#